data_AF-A0A8T9ASQ1-F1
#
_entry.id   AF-A0A8T9ASQ1-F1
#
_cell.length_a   1.000
_cell.length_b   1.000
_cell.length_c   1.000
_cell.angle_alpha   90.00
_cell.angle_beta   90.00
_cell.angle_gamma   90.00
#
_symmetry.space_group_name_H-M   'P 1'
#
loop_
_entity.id
_entity.type
_entity.pdbx_description
1 polymer ?
#
loop_
_entity_poly.entity_id
_entity_poly.type
_entity_poly.pdbx_seq_one_letter_code
_entity_poly.pdbx_strand_id
1 'polypeptide(L)'
;MDDNNDLFGNMDKPPQPVRTPARPADPLVQAAARRPAATRDGSEGYSAADIEVLEGLEPVRRRPGMYIGGTDDKAMHHLFAEVIDNSMDEAVAGHATFIDVELSADG
;
A
#
# COMPACT_ATOMS: atom_id res chain seq x y z
N MET A 1 57.66 19.07 13.00
CA MET A 1 56.43 19.43 13.70
C MET A 1 55.64 20.27 12.71
N ASP A 2 54.72 19.72 11.91
CA ASP A 2 53.86 18.57 12.20
C ASP A 2 53.47 17.79 10.94
N ASP A 3 53.58 16.47 11.06
CA ASP A 3 53.13 15.45 10.11
C ASP A 3 51.60 15.34 10.20
N ASN A 4 50.87 15.81 9.19
CA ASN A 4 49.40 15.67 9.16
C ASN A 4 48.87 15.37 7.75
N ASN A 5 49.47 14.36 7.11
CA ASN A 5 48.82 13.65 6.01
C ASN A 5 48.98 12.15 6.20
N ASP A 6 48.50 11.63 7.33
CA ASP A 6 48.34 10.19 7.53
C ASP A 6 46.90 9.80 7.19
N LEU A 7 46.72 9.40 5.94
CA LEU A 7 45.45 8.93 5.37
C LEU A 7 45.08 7.51 5.86
N PHE A 8 45.94 6.85 6.66
CA PHE A 8 45.74 5.47 7.11
C PHE A 8 45.58 5.31 8.64
N GLY A 9 45.56 6.41 9.40
CA GLY A 9 45.51 6.40 10.88
C GLY A 9 44.23 5.85 11.54
N ASN A 10 43.30 5.26 10.81
CA ASN A 10 42.04 4.72 11.35
C ASN A 10 41.90 3.18 11.23
N MET A 11 42.97 2.45 10.92
CA MET A 11 42.93 0.98 10.77
C MET A 11 42.88 0.17 12.07
N ASP A 12 42.85 0.78 13.25
CA ASP A 12 42.82 0.06 14.55
C ASP A 12 41.63 0.43 15.46
N LYS A 13 40.51 0.90 14.91
CA LYS A 13 39.30 1.14 15.73
C LYS A 13 38.45 -0.15 15.84
N PRO A 14 38.18 -0.68 17.05
CA PRO A 14 37.31 -1.84 17.22
C PRO A 14 35.91 -1.55 16.66
N PRO A 15 35.25 -2.53 16.02
CA PRO A 15 33.95 -2.32 15.37
C PRO A 15 32.91 -1.91 16.41
N GLN A 16 32.32 -0.72 16.22
CA GLN A 16 31.19 -0.29 17.03
C GLN A 16 29.95 -1.14 16.68
N PRO A 17 29.11 -1.50 17.67
CA PRO A 17 27.91 -2.29 17.41
C PRO A 17 26.99 -1.53 16.47
N VAL A 18 26.68 -2.16 15.33
CA VAL A 18 25.79 -1.61 14.30
C VAL A 18 24.42 -1.47 14.93
N ARG A 19 23.96 -0.23 15.16
CA ARG A 19 22.56 0.01 15.53
C ARG A 19 21.73 -0.35 14.31
N THR A 20 20.88 -1.37 14.44
CA THR A 20 19.87 -1.71 13.44
C THR A 20 19.09 -0.45 13.09
N PRO A 21 18.96 -0.05 11.81
CA PRO A 21 18.10 1.06 11.47
C PRO A 21 16.68 0.65 11.87
N ALA A 22 16.07 1.42 12.77
CA ALA A 22 14.63 1.31 12.99
C ALA A 22 13.97 1.49 11.62
N ARG A 23 13.15 0.50 11.22
CA ARG A 23 12.37 0.56 9.99
C ARG A 23 11.70 1.94 9.94
N PRO A 24 11.88 2.74 8.87
CA PRO A 24 11.21 4.02 8.78
C PRO A 24 9.71 3.76 8.93
N ALA A 25 9.08 4.46 9.88
CA ALA A 25 7.64 4.42 10.05
C ALA A 25 6.98 4.74 8.71
N ASP A 26 5.94 3.97 8.39
CA ASP A 26 5.20 4.08 7.13
C ASP A 26 4.81 5.55 6.87
N PRO A 27 5.23 6.16 5.74
CA PRO A 27 4.97 7.58 5.45
C PRO A 27 3.49 7.95 5.48
N LEU A 28 2.61 6.95 5.29
CA LEU A 28 1.16 7.10 5.33
C LEU A 28 0.61 7.40 6.74
N VAL A 29 1.34 7.02 7.80
CA VAL A 29 0.90 7.23 9.20
C VAL A 29 1.26 8.64 9.70
N GLN A 30 2.31 9.27 9.15
CA GLN A 30 2.75 10.61 9.59
C GLN A 30 2.03 11.77 8.88
N ALA A 31 1.29 11.49 7.80
CA ALA A 31 0.52 12.52 7.08
C ALA A 31 -0.67 13.07 7.90
N ALA A 32 -1.10 12.38 8.96
CA ALA A 32 -2.23 12.79 9.79
C ALA A 32 -1.97 14.01 10.71
N ALA A 33 -0.74 14.54 10.79
CA ALA A 33 -0.37 15.57 11.77
C ALA A 33 -0.10 16.98 11.21
N ARG A 34 -0.27 17.25 9.91
CA ARG A 34 -0.08 18.60 9.36
C ARG A 34 -1.42 19.32 9.17
N ARG A 35 -1.77 20.20 10.12
CA ARG A 35 -2.85 21.19 9.95
C ARG A 35 -2.47 22.15 8.81
N PRO A 36 -3.31 22.35 7.78
CA PRO A 36 -2.99 23.30 6.72
C PRO A 36 -3.22 24.74 7.20
N ALA A 37 -2.34 25.64 6.78
CA ALA A 37 -2.50 27.09 6.93
C ALA A 37 -3.65 27.56 6.01
N ALA A 38 -4.54 28.38 6.56
CA ALA A 38 -5.71 28.91 5.88
C ALA A 38 -5.34 30.02 4.87
N THR A 39 -6.01 30.04 3.71
CA THR A 39 -6.39 31.17 2.83
C THR A 39 -6.61 30.63 1.40
N ARG A 40 -7.69 30.91 0.64
CA ARG A 40 -8.72 31.96 0.63
C ARG A 40 -10.11 31.36 0.30
N ASP A 41 -11.18 32.01 0.76
CA ASP A 41 -12.59 31.69 0.50
C ASP A 41 -12.89 31.53 -1.00
N GLY A 42 -13.10 30.28 -1.41
CA GLY A 42 -13.77 29.91 -2.64
C GLY A 42 -15.03 29.13 -2.27
N SER A 43 -16.18 29.80 -2.38
CA SER A 43 -17.54 29.35 -2.02
C SER A 43 -17.86 29.32 -0.52
N GLU A 44 -18.82 30.15 -0.12
CA GLU A 44 -19.50 30.03 1.17
C GLU A 44 -20.07 28.62 1.31
N GLY A 45 -19.42 27.76 2.10
CA GLY A 45 -19.98 26.47 2.51
C GLY A 45 -19.09 25.23 2.31
N TYR A 46 -17.99 25.29 1.57
CA TYR A 46 -17.05 24.15 1.49
C TYR A 46 -15.99 24.24 2.59
N SER A 47 -15.92 23.21 3.43
CA SER A 47 -15.13 23.14 4.64
C SER A 47 -14.41 21.79 4.79
N ALA A 48 -13.60 21.64 5.83
CA ALA A 48 -12.98 20.35 6.14
C ALA A 48 -14.00 19.24 6.45
N ALA A 49 -15.22 19.59 6.87
CA ALA A 49 -16.28 18.61 7.13
C ALA A 49 -16.83 17.96 5.85
N ASP A 50 -16.60 18.58 4.68
CA ASP A 50 -17.05 18.07 3.38
C ASP A 50 -16.06 17.05 2.77
N ILE A 51 -14.93 16.82 3.44
CA ILE A 51 -13.96 15.79 3.06
C ILE A 51 -14.34 14.47 3.73
N GLU A 52 -14.77 13.52 2.92
CA GLU A 52 -15.10 12.16 3.36
C GLU A 52 -13.89 11.23 3.20
N VAL A 53 -13.49 10.58 4.30
CA VAL A 53 -12.52 9.47 4.25
C VAL A 53 -13.32 8.18 4.28
N LEU A 54 -13.20 7.41 3.20
CA LEU A 54 -13.84 6.10 3.07
C LEU A 54 -12.93 5.04 3.68
N GLU A 55 -13.46 4.24 4.60
CA GLU A 55 -12.70 3.23 5.33
C GLU A 55 -12.98 1.80 4.83
N GLY A 56 -12.06 0.88 5.10
CA GLY A 56 -12.18 -0.53 4.71
C GLY A 56 -12.40 -0.71 3.21
N LEU A 57 -13.52 -1.34 2.83
CA LEU A 57 -13.89 -1.61 1.44
C LEU A 57 -14.86 -0.58 0.84
N GLU A 58 -15.22 0.47 1.57
CA GLU A 58 -16.07 1.53 1.02
C GLU A 58 -15.49 2.19 -0.24
N PRO A 59 -14.17 2.48 -0.34
CA PRO A 59 -13.61 3.02 -1.57
C PRO A 59 -13.85 2.11 -2.78
N VAL A 60 -13.74 0.79 -2.58
CA VAL A 60 -13.93 -0.23 -3.61
C VAL A 60 -15.38 -0.29 -4.07
N ARG A 61 -16.31 -0.31 -3.11
CA ARG A 61 -17.75 -0.38 -3.40
C ARG A 61 -18.29 0.88 -4.05
N ARG A 62 -17.78 2.05 -3.65
CA ARG A 62 -18.24 3.34 -4.19
C ARG A 62 -17.66 3.65 -5.56
N ARG A 63 -16.49 3.09 -5.89
CA ARG A 63 -15.80 3.29 -7.17
C ARG A 63 -15.26 1.97 -7.75
N PRO A 64 -16.12 0.99 -8.05
CA PRO A 64 -15.70 -0.34 -8.47
C PRO A 64 -14.89 -0.33 -9.77
N GLY A 65 -15.17 0.61 -10.68
CA GLY A 65 -14.44 0.74 -11.94
C GLY A 65 -12.93 0.96 -11.78
N MET A 66 -12.48 1.54 -10.67
CA MET A 66 -11.05 1.70 -10.39
C MET A 66 -10.36 0.39 -10.01
N TYR A 67 -11.10 -0.59 -9.50
CA TYR A 67 -10.57 -1.85 -8.98
C TYR A 67 -10.81 -3.01 -9.92
N ILE A 68 -12.01 -3.11 -10.50
CA ILE A 68 -12.43 -4.25 -11.33
C ILE A 68 -12.77 -3.85 -12.78
N GLY A 69 -12.42 -2.63 -13.18
CA GLY A 69 -12.59 -2.14 -14.55
C GLY A 69 -14.03 -1.77 -14.95
N GLY A 70 -15.04 -2.05 -14.13
CA GLY A 70 -16.42 -1.68 -14.41
C GLY A 70 -17.44 -2.31 -13.46
N THR A 71 -18.67 -2.43 -13.94
CA THR A 71 -19.77 -3.17 -13.28
C THR A 71 -20.59 -3.97 -14.31
N ASP A 72 -20.01 -4.18 -15.49
CA ASP A 72 -20.59 -4.98 -16.56
C ASP A 72 -20.17 -6.45 -16.45
N ASP A 73 -20.62 -7.28 -17.38
CA ASP A 73 -20.31 -8.72 -17.39
C ASP A 73 -18.80 -8.99 -17.44
N LYS A 74 -18.01 -8.11 -18.06
CA LYS A 74 -16.54 -8.25 -18.09
C LYS A 74 -15.94 -8.04 -16.71
N ALA A 75 -16.41 -7.02 -15.98
CA ALA A 75 -15.99 -6.79 -14.60
C ALA A 75 -16.39 -7.96 -13.68
N MET A 76 -17.55 -8.57 -13.92
CA MET A 76 -17.96 -9.79 -13.22
C MET A 76 -17.03 -10.97 -13.49
N HIS A 77 -16.66 -11.22 -14.74
CA HIS A 77 -15.66 -12.24 -15.07
C HIS A 77 -14.28 -11.93 -14.50
N HIS A 78 -13.90 -10.65 -14.39
CA HIS A 78 -12.64 -10.25 -13.79
C HIS A 78 -12.59 -10.56 -12.29
N LEU A 79 -13.67 -10.29 -11.55
CA LEU A 79 -13.78 -10.73 -10.15
C LEU A 79 -13.55 -12.24 -9.97
N PHE A 80 -14.14 -13.03 -10.86
CA PHE A 80 -13.94 -14.48 -10.86
C PHE A 80 -12.50 -14.88 -11.21
N ALA A 81 -11.89 -14.22 -12.20
CA ALA A 81 -10.50 -14.46 -12.59
C ALA A 81 -9.52 -14.20 -11.43
N GLU A 82 -9.72 -13.13 -10.66
CA GLU A 82 -8.88 -12.83 -9.47
C GLU A 82 -8.93 -13.95 -8.42
N VAL A 83 -10.06 -14.64 -8.27
CA VAL A 83 -10.17 -15.78 -7.34
C VAL A 83 -9.40 -17.00 -7.89
N ILE A 84 -9.48 -17.25 -9.20
CA ILE A 84 -8.70 -18.30 -9.85
C ILE A 84 -7.21 -17.99 -9.76
N ASP A 85 -6.79 -16.75 -9.98
CA ASP A 85 -5.38 -16.37 -9.97
C ASP A 85 -4.76 -16.61 -8.59
N ASN A 86 -5.45 -16.21 -7.51
CA ASN A 86 -5.03 -16.55 -6.14
C ASN A 86 -4.97 -18.07 -5.92
N SER A 87 -5.92 -18.84 -6.47
CA SER A 87 -5.91 -20.30 -6.39
C SER A 87 -4.73 -20.91 -7.16
N MET A 88 -4.38 -20.31 -8.30
CA MET A 88 -3.25 -20.72 -9.13
C MET A 88 -1.91 -20.41 -8.45
N ASP A 89 -1.79 -19.29 -7.72
CA ASP A 89 -0.61 -18.96 -6.92
C ASP A 89 -0.31 -20.07 -5.90
N GLU A 90 -1.33 -20.58 -5.21
CA GLU A 90 -1.18 -21.69 -4.26
C GLU A 90 -0.79 -23.00 -4.96
N ALA A 91 -1.29 -23.23 -6.17
CA ALA A 91 -0.91 -24.39 -6.97
C ALA A 91 0.55 -24.31 -7.43
N VAL A 92 1.00 -23.14 -7.87
CA VAL A 92 2.40 -22.88 -8.27
C VAL A 92 3.34 -22.97 -7.07
N ALA A 93 2.90 -22.55 -5.88
CA ALA A 93 3.64 -22.71 -4.63
C ALA A 93 3.68 -24.18 -4.13
N GLY A 94 2.90 -25.07 -4.73
CA GLY A 94 2.81 -26.49 -4.35
C GLY A 94 1.94 -26.75 -3.12
N HIS A 95 1.11 -25.78 -2.71
CA HIS A 95 0.16 -25.92 -1.60
C HIS A 95 -1.19 -26.46 -2.04
N ALA A 96 -1.57 -26.25 -3.31
CA ALA A 96 -2.75 -26.85 -3.93
C ALA A 96 -2.36 -27.79 -5.09
N THR A 97 -3.17 -28.82 -5.34
CA THR A 97 -2.97 -29.78 -6.45
C THR A 97 -4.16 -29.91 -7.38
N PHE A 98 -5.30 -29.32 -7.00
CA PHE A 98 -6.55 -29.35 -7.75
C PHE A 98 -7.32 -28.07 -7.48
N ILE A 99 -7.94 -27.51 -8.54
CA ILE A 99 -8.82 -26.34 -8.46
C ILE A 99 -10.15 -26.79 -9.07
N ASP A 100 -11.23 -26.68 -8.28
CA ASP A 100 -12.59 -27.01 -8.71
C ASP A 100 -13.41 -25.72 -8.91
N VAL A 101 -14.25 -25.71 -9.94
CA VAL A 101 -15.09 -24.55 -10.28
C VAL A 101 -16.50 -25.05 -10.56
N GLU A 102 -17.45 -24.54 -9.78
CA GLU A 102 -18.88 -24.81 -9.94
C GLU A 102 -19.65 -23.50 -10.08
N LEU A 103 -20.60 -23.46 -11.02
CA LEU A 103 -21.59 -22.39 -11.13
C LEU A 103 -22.94 -22.95 -10.69
N SER A 104 -23.41 -22.50 -9.54
CA SER A 104 -24.68 -22.90 -8.95
C SER A 104 -25.87 -22.26 -9.69
N ALA A 105 -27.06 -22.85 -9.50
CA ALA A 105 -28.28 -22.40 -10.18
C ALA A 105 -28.81 -21.03 -9.66
N ASP A 106 -28.35 -20.58 -8.50
CA ASP A 106 -28.68 -19.28 -7.90
C ASP A 106 -27.83 -18.12 -8.42
N GLY A 107 -26.74 -18.41 -9.14
CA GLY A 107 -25.78 -17.41 -9.64
C GLY A 107 -24.93 -16.82 -8.52
#